data_AF-A0A246RKM2-F1
#
_entry.id   AF-A0A246RKM2-F1
#
_cell.length_a   1.000
_cell.length_b   1.000
_cell.length_c   1.000
_cell.angle_alpha   90.00
_cell.angle_beta   90.00
_cell.angle_gamma   90.00
#
_symmetry.space_group_name_H-M   'P 1'
#
loop_
_entity.id
_entity.type
_entity.pdbx_description
1 polymer ?
#
loop_
_entity_poly.entity_id
_entity_poly.type
_entity_poly.pdbx_seq_one_letter_code
_entity_poly.pdbx_strand_id
1 'polypeptide(L)'
;MNPPRIGLRCDAGPHTGVGHLVRCLALGEEFLARGARVELFGTVHRVGWAAAHLAACGIPVHPGPDTPAGLVEAARTHALDAFVLDSYELDPAGAGALRAAGVVTLAVVDGDTRGQDADLYLDQNFGADTP
;
A
#
# COMPACT_ATOMS: atom_id res chain seq x y z
N MET A 1 16.15 -13.65 12.02
CA MET A 1 14.97 -13.69 11.12
C MET A 1 15.23 -12.75 9.96
N ASN A 2 14.72 -13.04 8.77
CA ASN A 2 14.81 -12.08 7.65
C ASN A 2 13.94 -10.85 7.97
N PRO A 3 14.35 -9.64 7.56
CA PRO A 3 13.52 -8.45 7.73
C PRO A 3 12.21 -8.60 6.93
N PRO A 4 11.05 -8.24 7.50
CA PRO A 4 9.78 -8.28 6.77
C PRO A 4 9.84 -7.44 5.49
N ARG A 5 9.18 -7.90 4.42
CA ARG A 5 9.08 -7.22 3.12
C ARG A 5 7.65 -6.72 2.93
N ILE A 6 7.50 -5.41 2.80
CA ILE A 6 6.20 -4.75 2.80
C ILE A 6 6.01 -3.99 1.49
N GLY A 7 4.93 -4.30 0.78
CA GLY A 7 4.48 -3.53 -0.37
C GLY A 7 3.52 -2.42 0.05
N LEU A 8 3.61 -1.27 -0.60
CA LEU A 8 2.63 -0.18 -0.50
C LEU A 8 1.98 0.01 -1.87
N ARG A 9 0.67 -0.23 -2.02
CA ARG A 9 -0.07 0.02 -3.26
C ARG A 9 -0.84 1.32 -3.14
N CYS A 10 -0.36 2.35 -3.83
CA CYS A 10 -1.06 3.63 -3.94
C CYS A 10 -0.64 4.38 -5.20
N ASP A 11 -1.50 5.27 -5.70
CA ASP A 11 -1.19 6.18 -6.80
C ASP A 11 -1.18 7.63 -6.33
N ALA A 12 -0.36 8.46 -6.99
CA ALA A 12 -0.29 9.89 -6.78
C ALA A 12 -0.06 10.66 -8.09
N GLY A 13 -0.81 11.74 -8.25
CA GLY A 13 -0.69 12.62 -9.40
C GLY A 13 -1.72 13.73 -9.39
N PRO A 14 -1.76 14.58 -10.43
CA PRO A 14 -2.64 15.74 -10.46
C PRO A 14 -4.14 15.43 -10.38
N HIS A 15 -4.56 14.22 -10.81
CA HIS A 15 -5.96 13.79 -10.78
C HIS A 15 -6.30 13.01 -9.50
N THR A 16 -5.42 12.11 -9.08
CA THR A 16 -5.58 11.28 -7.87
C THR A 16 -5.33 12.05 -6.58
N GLY A 17 -4.63 13.19 -6.66
CA GLY A 17 -4.07 13.88 -5.50
C GLY A 17 -2.83 13.17 -4.97
N VAL A 18 -2.39 13.57 -3.77
CA VAL A 18 -1.21 13.00 -3.08
C VAL A 18 -1.55 12.36 -1.73
N GLY A 19 -2.83 12.34 -1.34
CA GLY A 19 -3.28 11.90 -0.02
C GLY A 19 -2.93 10.44 0.27
N HIS A 20 -3.17 9.53 -0.69
CA HIS A 20 -2.80 8.12 -0.55
C HIS A 20 -1.30 7.96 -0.31
N LEU A 21 -0.50 8.62 -1.13
CA LEU A 21 0.95 8.53 -1.04
C LEU A 21 1.48 9.07 0.30
N VAL A 22 0.95 10.18 0.81
CA VAL A 22 1.39 10.72 2.11
C VAL A 22 1.10 9.74 3.24
N ARG A 23 -0.08 9.12 3.25
CA ARG A 23 -0.45 8.10 4.26
C ARG A 23 0.43 6.86 4.14
N CYS A 24 0.63 6.35 2.93
CA CYS A 24 1.51 5.22 2.68
C CYS A 24 2.97 5.51 3.05
N LEU A 25 3.49 6.71 2.78
CA LEU A 25 4.84 7.12 3.14
C LEU A 25 5.03 7.15 4.66
N ALA A 26 4.07 7.70 5.42
CA ALA A 26 4.14 7.71 6.88
C ALA A 26 4.24 6.28 7.46
N LEU A 27 3.45 5.33 6.94
CA LEU A 27 3.57 3.91 7.30
C LEU A 27 4.91 3.32 6.86
N GLY A 28 5.32 3.59 5.61
CA GLY A 28 6.57 3.09 5.03
C GLY A 28 7.79 3.51 5.84
N GLU A 29 7.87 4.77 6.26
CA GLU A 29 8.94 5.28 7.10
C GLU A 29 9.00 4.58 8.46
N GLU A 30 7.85 4.38 9.11
CA GLU A 30 7.78 3.66 10.38
C GLU A 30 8.19 2.18 10.22
N PHE A 31 7.80 1.53 9.13
CA PHE A 31 8.24 0.18 8.80
C PHE A 31 9.76 0.11 8.60
N LEU A 32 10.34 1.05 7.85
CA LEU A 32 11.80 1.16 7.68
C LEU A 32 12.50 1.38 9.02
N ALA A 33 11.99 2.26 9.88
CA ALA A 33 12.53 2.52 11.21
C ALA A 33 12.54 1.27 12.10
N ARG A 34 11.61 0.34 11.87
CA ARG A 34 11.53 -0.97 12.55
C ARG A 34 12.33 -2.08 11.86
N GLY A 35 13.06 -1.76 10.79
CA GLY A 35 13.96 -2.68 10.09
C GLY A 35 13.29 -3.52 9.00
N ALA A 36 12.08 -3.18 8.56
CA ALA A 36 11.47 -3.81 7.39
C ALA A 36 12.10 -3.29 6.08
N ARG A 37 11.84 -4.01 4.99
CA ARG A 37 12.09 -3.54 3.61
C ARG A 37 10.77 -3.09 3.03
N VAL A 38 10.76 -1.91 2.41
CA VAL A 38 9.54 -1.30 1.88
C VAL A 38 9.72 -1.02 0.39
N GLU A 39 8.73 -1.39 -0.41
CA GLU A 39 8.67 -1.16 -1.85
C GLU A 39 7.30 -0.55 -2.19
N LEU A 40 7.26 0.44 -3.08
CA LEU A 40 6.01 1.09 -3.51
C LEU A 40 5.58 0.57 -4.88
N PHE A 41 4.30 0.27 -5.02
CA PHE A 41 3.65 -0.18 -6.25
C PHE A 41 2.60 0.85 -6.66
N GLY A 42 2.79 1.48 -7.81
CA GLY A 42 1.86 2.48 -8.33
C GLY A 42 2.52 3.49 -9.24
N THR A 43 1.74 4.52 -9.55
CA THR A 43 2.16 5.65 -10.35
C THR A 43 2.37 6.87 -9.46
N VAL A 44 3.59 7.39 -9.41
CA VAL A 44 3.91 8.69 -8.78
C VAL A 44 4.32 9.66 -9.88
N HIS A 45 3.35 10.37 -10.44
CA HIS A 45 3.55 11.14 -11.67
C HIS A 45 3.40 12.64 -11.47
N ARG A 46 4.37 13.43 -11.95
CA ARG A 46 4.43 14.90 -11.83
C ARG A 46 4.34 15.42 -10.39
N VAL A 47 4.78 14.61 -9.42
CA VAL A 47 4.91 15.00 -8.01
C VAL A 47 6.38 14.98 -7.62
N GLY A 48 7.13 16.01 -8.00
CA GLY A 48 8.60 16.03 -7.93
C GLY A 48 9.15 15.84 -6.51
N TRP A 49 8.52 16.46 -5.51
CA TRP A 49 8.92 16.29 -4.11
C TRP A 49 8.74 14.85 -3.62
N ALA A 50 7.69 14.16 -4.07
CA ALA A 50 7.37 12.82 -3.62
C ALA A 50 8.35 11.78 -4.15
N ALA A 51 8.71 11.89 -5.44
CA ALA A 51 9.74 11.04 -6.02
C ALA A 51 11.11 11.25 -5.34
N ALA A 52 11.47 12.50 -5.02
CA ALA A 52 12.69 12.81 -4.29
C ALA A 52 12.67 12.24 -2.87
N HIS A 53 11.53 12.31 -2.18
CA HIS A 53 11.36 11.76 -0.83
C HIS A 53 11.46 10.24 -0.80
N LEU A 54 10.76 9.54 -1.70
CA LEU A 54 10.87 8.08 -1.86
C LEU A 54 12.33 7.65 -2.08
N ALA A 55 13.05 8.37 -2.95
CA ALA A 55 14.47 8.11 -3.20
C ALA A 55 15.34 8.36 -1.95
N ALA A 56 15.08 9.43 -1.19
CA ALA A 56 15.79 9.73 0.06
C ALA A 56 15.55 8.67 1.15
N CYS A 57 14.34 8.11 1.22
CA CYS A 57 13.99 7.00 2.11
C CYS A 57 14.51 5.64 1.61
N GLY A 58 15.03 5.56 0.37
CA GLY A 58 15.46 4.30 -0.24
C GLY A 58 14.30 3.36 -0.61
N ILE A 59 13.11 3.89 -0.87
CA ILE A 59 11.92 3.11 -1.25
C ILE A 59 11.87 3.03 -2.78
N PRO A 60 12.10 1.86 -3.40
CA PRO A 60 11.93 1.69 -4.84
C PRO A 60 10.46 1.80 -5.24
N VAL A 61 10.23 2.28 -6.46
CA VAL A 61 8.89 2.43 -7.06
C VAL A 61 8.76 1.49 -8.25
N HIS A 62 7.70 0.70 -8.25
CA HIS A 62 7.33 -0.26 -9.29
C HIS A 62 5.97 0.10 -9.88
N PRO A 63 5.66 -0.31 -11.12
CA PRO A 63 4.31 -0.22 -11.66
C PRO A 63 3.29 -0.89 -10.73
N GLY A 64 2.17 -0.22 -10.49
CA GLY A 64 1.10 -0.73 -9.64
C GLY A 64 0.26 -1.78 -10.36
N PRO A 65 0.02 -2.96 -9.77
CA PRO A 65 -1.00 -3.86 -10.28
C PRO A 65 -2.41 -3.32 -9.98
N ASP A 66 -3.32 -3.43 -10.96
CA ASP A 66 -4.70 -2.95 -10.84
C ASP A 66 -5.74 -4.07 -10.73
N THR A 67 -5.29 -5.33 -10.82
CA THR A 67 -6.17 -6.50 -10.72
C THR A 67 -5.82 -7.34 -9.50
N PRO A 68 -6.79 -8.09 -8.92
CA PRO A 68 -6.51 -9.01 -7.82
C PRO A 68 -5.40 -10.02 -8.14
N ALA A 69 -5.42 -10.59 -9.36
CA ALA A 69 -4.38 -11.51 -9.80
C ALA A 69 -3.00 -10.83 -9.93
N GLY A 70 -2.97 -9.59 -10.42
CA GLY A 70 -1.74 -8.81 -10.51
C GLY A 70 -1.14 -8.47 -9.14
N LEU A 71 -1.99 -8.17 -8.14
CA LEU A 71 -1.55 -7.94 -6.75
C LEU A 71 -0.86 -9.18 -6.18
N VAL A 72 -1.47 -10.35 -6.36
CA VAL A 72 -0.89 -11.63 -5.92
C VAL A 72 0.44 -11.92 -6.63
N GLU A 73 0.52 -11.67 -7.93
CA GLU A 73 1.73 -11.89 -8.71
C GLU A 73 2.87 -10.95 -8.28
N ALA A 74 2.57 -9.67 -8.05
CA ALA A 74 3.53 -8.71 -7.51
C ALA A 74 4.03 -9.15 -6.14
N ALA A 75 3.13 -9.57 -5.25
CA ALA A 75 3.51 -10.05 -3.92
C ALA A 75 4.43 -11.28 -3.98
N ARG A 76 4.16 -12.23 -4.88
CA ARG A 76 5.03 -13.41 -5.08
C ARG A 76 6.39 -13.04 -5.67
N THR A 77 6.39 -12.22 -6.72
CA THR A 77 7.62 -11.80 -7.42
C THR A 77 8.57 -11.07 -6.47
N HIS A 78 8.02 -10.20 -5.62
CA HIS A 78 8.78 -9.42 -4.65
C HIS A 78 8.90 -10.12 -3.29
N ALA A 79 8.36 -11.34 -3.14
CA ALA A 79 8.32 -12.10 -1.88
C ALA A 79 7.86 -11.25 -0.69
N LEU A 80 6.76 -10.52 -0.87
CA LEU A 80 6.17 -9.66 0.16
C LEU A 80 5.54 -10.51 1.27
N ASP A 81 5.82 -10.15 2.52
CA ASP A 81 5.16 -10.72 3.70
C ASP A 81 3.84 -10.00 3.99
N ALA A 82 3.77 -8.71 3.65
CA ALA A 82 2.58 -7.88 3.80
C ALA A 82 2.38 -6.90 2.62
N PHE A 83 1.13 -6.52 2.37
CA PHE A 83 0.77 -5.53 1.36
C PHE A 83 -0.27 -4.55 1.92
N VAL A 84 0.08 -3.26 1.93
CA VAL A 84 -0.84 -2.16 2.24
C VAL A 84 -1.54 -1.71 0.97
N LEU A 85 -2.87 -1.67 0.96
CA LEU A 85 -3.68 -1.18 -0.14
C LEU A 85 -4.31 0.17 0.24
N ASP A 86 -3.97 1.22 -0.49
CA ASP A 86 -4.56 2.55 -0.34
C ASP A 86 -4.96 3.11 -1.72
N SER A 87 -6.16 2.75 -2.15
CA SER A 87 -6.77 3.22 -3.39
C SER A 87 -8.29 3.13 -3.31
N TYR A 88 -8.96 4.10 -3.94
CA TYR A 88 -10.41 4.06 -4.19
C TYR A 88 -10.76 3.30 -5.47
N GLU A 89 -9.80 3.08 -6.37
CA GLU A 89 -10.05 2.56 -7.73
C GLU A 89 -9.73 1.06 -7.88
N LEU A 90 -9.02 0.48 -6.90
CA LEU A 90 -8.72 -0.95 -6.92
C LEU A 90 -9.99 -1.79 -6.74
N ASP A 91 -10.03 -2.92 -7.44
CA ASP A 91 -11.03 -3.96 -7.21
C ASP A 91 -10.98 -4.42 -5.75
N PRO A 92 -12.09 -4.32 -4.98
CA PRO A 92 -12.14 -4.73 -3.57
C PRO A 92 -11.76 -6.20 -3.34
N ALA A 93 -11.91 -7.06 -4.35
CA ALA A 93 -11.48 -8.46 -4.28
C ALA A 93 -9.96 -8.63 -4.16
N GLY A 94 -9.18 -7.58 -4.44
CA GLY A 94 -7.73 -7.58 -4.32
C GLY A 94 -7.22 -7.94 -2.93
N ALA A 95 -7.88 -7.41 -1.89
CA ALA A 95 -7.48 -7.68 -0.50
C ALA A 95 -7.68 -9.16 -0.14
N GLY A 96 -8.85 -9.71 -0.47
CA GLY A 96 -9.16 -11.12 -0.21
C GLY A 96 -8.29 -12.07 -1.03
N ALA A 97 -7.91 -11.69 -2.25
CA ALA A 97 -7.00 -12.48 -3.08
C ALA A 97 -5.58 -12.57 -2.49
N LEU A 98 -5.05 -11.46 -1.95
CA LEU A 98 -3.76 -11.44 -1.26
C LEU A 98 -3.78 -12.28 0.01
N ARG A 99 -4.82 -12.13 0.82
CA ARG A 99 -5.05 -12.92 2.02
C ARG A 99 -5.12 -14.41 1.72
N ALA A 100 -5.88 -14.82 0.71
CA ALA A 100 -5.96 -16.20 0.25
C ALA A 100 -4.61 -16.76 -0.27
N ALA A 101 -3.72 -15.88 -0.74
CA ALA A 101 -2.36 -16.21 -1.14
C ALA A 101 -1.36 -16.24 0.03
N GLY A 102 -1.79 -15.97 1.26
CA GLY A 102 -0.96 -15.99 2.47
C GLY A 102 -0.17 -14.70 2.71
N VAL A 103 -0.54 -13.59 2.07
CA VAL A 103 0.07 -12.28 2.27
C VAL A 103 -0.76 -11.48 3.25
N VAL A 104 -0.14 -10.98 4.33
CA VAL A 104 -0.85 -10.16 5.32
C VAL A 104 -1.30 -8.87 4.65
N THR A 105 -2.61 -8.61 4.65
CA THR A 105 -3.16 -7.48 3.91
C THR A 105 -3.71 -6.43 4.86
N LEU A 106 -3.28 -5.18 4.68
CA LEU A 106 -3.83 -4.01 5.36
C LEU A 106 -4.53 -3.11 4.34
N ALA A 107 -5.82 -2.83 4.56
CA ALA A 107 -6.58 -1.88 3.75
C ALA A 107 -6.67 -0.54 4.45
N VAL A 108 -6.29 0.55 3.77
CA VAL A 108 -6.54 1.91 4.23
C VAL A 108 -7.96 2.31 3.80
N VAL A 109 -8.75 2.76 4.77
CA VAL A 109 -10.17 3.07 4.62
C VAL A 109 -10.50 4.44 5.23
N ASP A 110 -11.71 4.91 4.98
CA ASP A 110 -12.22 6.21 5.41
C ASP A 110 -13.69 6.11 5.83
N GLY A 111 -13.95 5.28 6.86
CA GLY A 111 -15.27 4.96 7.37
C GLY A 111 -16.02 3.89 6.58
N ASP A 112 -15.54 3.54 5.39
CA ASP A 112 -16.12 2.50 4.53
C ASP A 112 -15.05 1.52 4.06
N THR A 113 -15.26 0.23 4.31
CA THR A 113 -14.36 -0.84 3.87
C THR A 113 -14.39 -1.05 2.36
N ARG A 114 -15.43 -0.55 1.67
CA ARG A 114 -15.67 -0.69 0.24
C ARG A 114 -15.75 -2.15 -0.23
N GLY A 115 -16.13 -3.06 0.69
CA GLY A 115 -16.21 -4.50 0.41
C GLY A 115 -14.86 -5.20 0.32
N GLN A 116 -13.77 -4.58 0.78
CA GLN A 116 -12.48 -5.24 0.91
C GLN A 116 -12.54 -6.32 2.01
N ASP A 117 -11.84 -7.44 1.77
CA ASP A 117 -11.59 -8.51 2.77
C ASP A 117 -10.09 -8.54 3.12
N ALA A 118 -9.68 -7.66 4.04
CA ALA A 118 -8.30 -7.55 4.52
C ALA A 118 -8.13 -8.16 5.92
N ASP A 119 -6.89 -8.49 6.29
CA ASP A 119 -6.57 -8.94 7.65
C ASP A 119 -6.63 -7.79 8.66
N LEU A 120 -6.26 -6.57 8.21
CA LEU A 120 -6.27 -5.35 9.00
C LEU A 120 -6.92 -4.21 8.21
N TYR A 121 -7.60 -3.31 8.93
CA TYR A 121 -8.15 -2.08 8.39
C TYR A 121 -7.59 -0.90 9.16
N LEU A 122 -7.20 0.14 8.43
CA LEU A 122 -6.71 1.39 9.00
C LEU A 122 -7.59 2.54 8.54
N ASP A 123 -8.30 3.16 9.49
CA ASP A 123 -8.90 4.47 9.31
C ASP A 123 -8.13 5.49 10.14
N GLN A 124 -7.41 6.38 9.47
CA GLN A 124 -6.60 7.42 10.12
C GLN A 124 -7.40 8.67 10.51
N ASN A 125 -8.69 8.75 10.13
CA ASN A 125 -9.45 9.98 10.29
C ASN A 125 -9.76 10.26 11.77
N PHE A 126 -9.81 11.54 12.13
CA PHE A 126 -10.19 11.94 13.48
C PHE A 126 -11.65 11.56 13.76
N GLY A 127 -11.88 10.83 14.85
CA GLY A 127 -13.20 10.30 15.19
C GLY A 127 -13.54 8.99 14.46
N ALA A 128 -12.56 8.35 13.82
CA ALA A 128 -12.73 6.98 13.35
C ALA A 128 -12.95 6.04 14.55
N ASP A 129 -14.00 5.22 14.42
CA ASP A 129 -14.34 4.15 15.35
C ASP A 129 -14.31 2.81 14.59
N THR A 130 -14.28 1.69 15.30
CA THR A 130 -14.47 0.38 14.67
C THR A 130 -15.85 0.32 14.00
N PRO A 131 -15.93 -0.19 12.75
CA PRO A 131 -17.21 -0.47 12.10
C PRO A 131 -18.11 -1.41 12.93
#